data_AF-A0A2R6FT65-F1
#
_entry.id   AF-A0A2R6FT65-F1
#
_cell.length_a   1.000
_cell.length_b   1.000
_cell.length_c   1.000
_cell.angle_alpha   90.00
_cell.angle_beta   90.00
_cell.angle_gamma   90.00
#
_symmetry.space_group_name_H-M   'P 1'
#
loop_
_entity.id
_entity.type
_entity.pdbx_description
1 polymer ?
#
loop_
_entity_poly.entity_id
_entity_poly.type
_entity_poly.pdbx_seq_one_letter_code
_entity_poly.pdbx_strand_id
1 'polypeptide(L)'
;MTDRVAGEDLEDAAGELPMPPTRPEGEGEVTVVGTAHVSHESVDRVERTIEDERPDVVAVELDEGRYRQMQGETPDELDPSDLLGGNTVFQFLAYWMLSYVQTRLGDRFDIDPGADMMAAADTAEELGIGIALVDRDIQTTIQRFWTRLTPLEKLKLVAQLSLAAGPPAIVGASLGGMLGLFLGFAAASVAAGS
;
A
#
# COMPACT_ATOMS: atom_id res chain seq x y z
N MET A 1 0.12 27.95 12.02
CA MET A 1 -0.80 27.89 10.87
C MET A 1 0.06 27.96 9.63
N THR A 2 0.53 26.80 9.20
CA THR A 2 1.31 26.60 7.97
C THR A 2 0.73 25.34 7.37
N ASP A 3 -0.02 25.50 6.28
CA ASP A 3 -0.36 24.42 5.36
C ASP A 3 0.96 23.76 4.95
N ARG A 4 1.16 22.50 5.33
CA ARG A 4 2.05 21.61 4.60
C ARG A 4 1.16 20.88 3.62
N VAL A 5 1.40 21.13 2.35
CA VAL A 5 0.66 20.53 1.25
C VAL A 5 1.28 19.14 1.07
N ALA A 6 0.44 18.09 1.10
CA ALA A 6 0.82 16.68 0.91
C ALA A 6 1.42 16.35 -0.48
N GLY A 7 1.95 17.35 -1.19
CA GLY A 7 2.72 17.23 -2.43
C GLY A 7 4.20 17.53 -2.26
N GLU A 8 4.63 18.16 -1.15
CA GLU A 8 6.05 18.45 -0.89
C GLU A 8 6.85 17.14 -0.65
N ASP A 9 6.21 16.14 -0.02
CA ASP A 9 6.85 14.84 0.26
C ASP A 9 7.04 13.97 -1.01
N LEU A 10 6.31 14.25 -2.09
CA LEU A 10 6.44 13.56 -3.37
C LEU A 10 7.57 14.16 -4.24
N GLU A 11 7.91 15.44 -4.04
CA GLU A 11 9.06 16.09 -4.69
C GLU A 11 10.39 15.64 -4.07
N ASP A 12 10.42 15.38 -2.77
CA ASP A 12 11.63 14.91 -2.08
C ASP A 12 11.99 13.46 -2.47
N ALA A 13 11.02 12.55 -2.61
CA ALA A 13 11.28 11.16 -3.01
C ALA A 13 11.69 11.01 -4.49
N ALA A 14 11.09 11.81 -5.39
CA ALA A 14 11.48 11.84 -6.81
C ALA A 14 12.87 12.45 -7.04
N GLY A 15 13.40 13.20 -6.06
CA GLY A 15 14.74 13.78 -6.11
C GLY A 15 15.87 12.79 -5.83
N GLU A 16 15.57 11.62 -5.25
CA GLU A 16 16.58 10.60 -4.90
C GLU A 16 16.78 9.53 -5.99
N LEU A 17 15.84 9.38 -6.92
CA LEU A 17 16.01 8.47 -8.06
C LEU A 17 16.71 9.18 -9.22
N PRO A 18 17.73 8.57 -9.86
CA PRO A 18 18.41 9.18 -10.99
C PRO A 18 17.46 9.30 -12.18
N MET A 19 16.82 10.46 -12.30
CA MET A 19 16.01 10.80 -13.47
C MET A 19 16.94 10.92 -14.70
N PRO A 20 16.69 10.16 -15.77
CA PRO A 20 17.56 10.19 -16.94
C PRO A 20 17.51 11.54 -17.66
N PRO A 21 18.54 11.85 -18.45
CA PRO A 21 18.60 13.10 -19.19
C PRO A 21 17.41 13.26 -20.13
N THR A 22 16.73 14.40 -20.05
CA THR A 22 15.68 14.77 -20.99
C THR A 22 16.28 14.99 -22.37
N ARG A 23 15.95 14.11 -23.33
CA ARG A 23 16.32 14.29 -24.74
C ARG A 23 15.40 15.33 -25.40
N PRO A 24 15.87 16.05 -26.43
CA PRO A 24 15.02 16.94 -27.23
C PRO A 24 13.86 16.17 -27.86
N GLU A 25 12.74 16.87 -28.11
CA GLU A 25 11.54 16.29 -28.76
C GLU A 25 11.93 15.53 -30.04
N GLY A 26 11.55 14.26 -30.11
CA GLY A 26 11.90 13.32 -31.18
C GLY A 26 11.02 12.07 -31.18
N GLU A 27 11.32 11.12 -32.07
CA GLU A 27 10.65 9.82 -32.09
C GLU A 27 11.10 9.00 -30.88
N GLY A 28 10.15 8.57 -30.05
CA GLY A 28 10.37 7.67 -28.92
C GLY A 28 9.66 6.35 -29.15
N GLU A 29 10.17 5.28 -28.55
CA GLU A 29 9.58 3.96 -28.58
C GLU A 29 9.18 3.53 -27.17
N VAL A 30 8.05 2.84 -27.07
CA VAL A 30 7.56 2.27 -25.81
C VAL A 30 7.32 0.79 -26.03
N THR A 31 8.09 -0.03 -25.33
CA THR A 31 7.93 -1.49 -25.32
C THR A 31 7.16 -1.91 -24.07
N VAL A 32 5.97 -2.49 -24.27
CA VAL A 32 5.14 -3.00 -23.16
C VAL A 32 5.43 -4.49 -22.97
N VAL A 33 6.00 -4.83 -21.83
CA VAL A 33 6.29 -6.22 -21.46
C VAL A 33 5.19 -6.75 -20.56
N GLY A 34 4.36 -7.64 -21.10
CA GLY A 34 3.33 -8.32 -20.31
C GLY A 34 3.95 -9.38 -19.40
N THR A 35 3.69 -9.28 -18.10
CA THR A 35 4.14 -10.24 -17.09
C THR A 35 2.96 -10.99 -16.45
N ALA A 36 3.26 -12.15 -15.88
CA ALA A 36 2.38 -12.87 -14.96
C ALA A 36 3.11 -13.02 -13.61
N HIS A 37 2.60 -12.37 -12.55
CA HIS A 37 3.25 -12.14 -11.23
C HIS A 37 3.52 -13.38 -10.36
N VAL A 38 3.70 -14.56 -10.97
CA VAL A 38 4.01 -15.81 -10.26
C VAL A 38 4.78 -16.78 -11.17
N SER A 39 5.34 -16.30 -12.28
CA SER A 39 6.03 -17.13 -13.26
C SER A 39 7.49 -16.73 -13.40
N HIS A 40 8.40 -17.71 -13.23
CA HIS A 40 9.81 -17.57 -13.61
C HIS A 40 9.98 -17.16 -15.08
N GLU A 41 9.07 -17.58 -15.97
CA GLU A 41 9.12 -17.17 -17.37
C GLU A 41 8.93 -15.66 -17.56
N SER A 42 8.19 -15.00 -16.64
CA SER A 42 8.03 -13.54 -16.66
C SER A 42 9.32 -12.84 -16.28
N VAL A 43 10.03 -13.37 -15.26
CA VAL A 43 11.34 -12.86 -14.81
C VAL A 43 12.33 -12.92 -15.96
N ASP A 44 12.55 -14.11 -16.52
CA ASP A 44 13.52 -14.29 -17.62
C ASP A 44 13.19 -13.44 -18.84
N ARG A 45 11.90 -13.19 -19.11
CA ARG A 45 11.44 -12.36 -20.23
C ARG A 45 11.76 -10.88 -19.98
N VAL A 46 11.51 -10.39 -18.78
CA VAL A 46 11.78 -9.00 -18.40
C VAL A 46 13.27 -8.73 -18.48
N GLU A 47 14.10 -9.56 -17.84
CA GLU A 47 15.57 -9.44 -17.86
C GLU A 47 16.08 -9.39 -19.30
N ARG A 48 15.74 -10.38 -20.12
CA ARG A 48 16.15 -10.43 -21.54
C ARG A 48 15.69 -9.22 -22.33
N THR A 49 14.46 -8.76 -22.12
CA THR A 49 13.95 -7.59 -22.86
C THR A 49 14.73 -6.33 -22.51
N ILE A 50 15.07 -6.12 -21.24
CA ILE A 50 15.85 -4.96 -20.81
C ILE A 50 17.30 -5.06 -21.34
N GLU A 51 17.90 -6.25 -21.29
CA GLU A 51 19.24 -6.51 -21.80
C GLU A 51 19.35 -6.29 -23.31
N ASP A 52 18.36 -6.77 -24.08
CA ASP A 52 18.34 -6.70 -25.54
C ASP A 52 17.98 -5.29 -26.05
N GLU A 53 16.94 -4.67 -25.49
CA GLU A 53 16.41 -3.38 -25.96
C GLU A 53 17.19 -2.18 -25.41
N ARG A 54 17.87 -2.33 -24.26
CA ARG A 54 18.67 -1.27 -23.61
C ARG A 54 17.94 0.09 -23.53
N PRO A 55 16.75 0.16 -22.92
CA PRO A 55 15.97 1.39 -22.86
C PRO A 55 16.67 2.46 -22.02
N ASP A 56 16.25 3.72 -22.19
CA ASP A 56 16.70 4.83 -21.33
C ASP A 56 16.07 4.78 -19.94
N VAL A 57 14.85 4.24 -19.84
CA VAL A 57 14.05 4.12 -18.61
C VAL A 57 13.33 2.78 -18.60
N VAL A 58 13.32 2.12 -17.44
CA VAL A 58 12.41 1.01 -17.14
C VAL A 58 11.30 1.54 -16.23
N ALA A 59 10.06 1.52 -16.73
CA ALA A 59 8.88 1.87 -15.95
C ALA A 59 8.28 0.61 -15.32
N VAL A 60 8.21 0.56 -13.99
CA VAL A 60 7.73 -0.61 -13.23
C VAL A 60 6.38 -0.28 -12.59
N GLU A 61 5.38 -1.14 -12.78
CA GLU A 61 4.05 -1.04 -12.15
C GLU A 61 4.13 -1.40 -10.65
N LEU A 62 4.85 -0.57 -9.90
CA LEU A 62 5.11 -0.75 -8.48
C LEU A 62 5.08 0.61 -7.78
N ASP A 63 4.48 0.67 -6.58
CA ASP A 63 4.48 1.88 -5.75
C ASP A 63 5.73 1.94 -4.86
N GLU A 64 6.12 3.15 -4.45
CA GLU A 64 7.32 3.40 -3.64
C GLU A 64 7.34 2.61 -2.33
N GLY A 65 6.21 2.52 -1.62
CA GLY A 65 6.12 1.80 -0.37
C GLY A 65 6.36 0.30 -0.56
N ARG A 66 5.82 -0.25 -1.65
CA ARG A 66 6.02 -1.66 -2.02
C ARG A 66 7.45 -1.92 -2.50
N TYR A 67 8.06 -1.00 -3.25
CA TYR A 67 9.46 -1.09 -3.66
C TYR A 67 10.40 -1.13 -2.44
N ARG A 68 10.24 -0.18 -1.50
CA ARG A 68 11.01 -0.12 -0.25
C ARG A 68 10.85 -1.39 0.58
N GLN A 69 9.62 -1.91 0.70
CA GLN A 69 9.36 -3.17 1.39
C GLN A 69 10.08 -4.36 0.75
N MET A 70 10.11 -4.43 -0.58
CA MET A 70 10.85 -5.48 -1.30
C MET A 70 12.37 -5.36 -1.10
N GLN A 71 12.89 -4.15 -0.90
CA GLN A 71 14.29 -3.91 -0.53
C GLN A 71 14.61 -4.21 0.96
N GLY A 72 13.61 -4.65 1.74
CA GLY A 72 13.77 -5.02 3.15
C GLY A 72 13.53 -3.88 4.13
N GLU A 73 13.00 -2.74 3.68
CA GLU A 73 12.56 -1.67 4.57
C GLU A 73 11.24 -2.03 5.27
N THR A 74 11.03 -1.45 6.44
CA THR A 74 9.78 -1.66 7.18
C THR A 74 8.66 -0.87 6.51
N PRO A 75 7.47 -1.46 6.27
CA PRO A 75 6.35 -0.72 5.70
C PRO A 75 6.00 0.51 6.54
N ASP A 76 5.73 1.63 5.86
CA ASP A 76 5.26 2.84 6.51
C ASP A 76 3.93 2.55 7.24
N GLU A 77 3.87 2.90 8.51
CA GLU A 77 2.63 2.81 9.28
C GLU A 77 1.69 3.91 8.83
N LEU A 78 0.51 3.52 8.35
CA LEU A 78 -0.56 4.47 8.06
C LEU A 78 -1.03 5.16 9.33
N ASP A 79 -0.80 6.46 9.40
CA ASP A 79 -1.24 7.24 10.54
C ASP A 79 -2.78 7.37 10.53
N PRO A 80 -3.49 6.85 11.55
CA PRO A 80 -4.96 6.82 11.56
C PRO A 80 -5.58 8.21 11.58
N SER A 81 -4.79 9.20 12.02
CA SER A 81 -5.17 10.59 12.14
C SER A 81 -5.30 11.30 10.79
N ASP A 82 -4.50 10.88 9.80
CA ASP A 82 -4.49 11.46 8.45
C ASP A 82 -5.69 11.00 7.60
N LEU A 83 -6.29 9.85 7.94
CA LEU A 83 -7.32 9.22 7.10
C LEU A 83 -8.74 9.68 7.40
N LEU A 84 -8.98 10.32 8.55
CA LEU A 84 -10.31 10.27 9.16
C LEU A 84 -10.70 11.58 9.85
N GLY A 85 -11.19 12.53 9.07
CA GLY A 85 -12.14 13.52 9.58
C GLY A 85 -13.52 12.88 9.80
N GLY A 86 -13.84 12.45 11.02
CA GLY A 86 -15.11 11.78 11.30
C GLY A 86 -15.33 11.32 12.76
N ASN A 87 -16.46 10.66 13.02
CA ASN A 87 -16.82 10.15 14.36
C ASN A 87 -15.80 9.08 14.82
N THR A 88 -15.30 9.19 16.06
CA THR A 88 -14.24 8.36 16.67
C THR A 88 -14.41 6.84 16.46
N VAL A 89 -15.64 6.35 16.44
CA VAL A 89 -15.93 4.93 16.19
C VAL A 89 -15.49 4.48 14.79
N PHE A 90 -15.67 5.30 13.76
CA PHE A 90 -15.25 4.98 12.40
C PHE A 90 -13.75 5.17 12.20
N GLN A 91 -13.10 5.96 13.05
CA GLN A 91 -11.65 6.10 13.08
C GLN A 91 -10.97 4.79 13.49
N PHE A 92 -11.37 4.28 14.65
CA PHE A 92 -10.89 2.98 15.15
C PHE A 92 -11.21 1.83 14.18
N LEU A 93 -12.38 1.88 13.54
CA LEU A 93 -12.78 0.88 12.55
C LEU A 93 -11.85 0.86 11.34
N ALA A 94 -11.48 2.04 10.80
CA ALA A 94 -10.59 2.11 9.65
C ALA A 94 -9.18 1.67 10.03
N TYR A 95 -8.66 2.11 11.18
CA TYR A 95 -7.35 1.68 11.69
C TYR A 95 -7.26 0.15 11.81
N TRP A 96 -8.24 -0.48 12.45
CA TRP A 96 -8.25 -1.93 12.62
C TRP A 96 -8.31 -2.68 11.29
N MET A 97 -9.14 -2.22 10.35
CA MET A 97 -9.22 -2.81 9.01
C MET A 97 -7.90 -2.64 8.23
N LEU A 98 -7.28 -1.47 8.33
CA LEU A 98 -6.06 -1.15 7.62
C LEU A 98 -4.90 -2.00 8.13
N SER A 99 -4.77 -2.13 9.45
CA SER A 99 -3.85 -3.06 10.09
C SER A 99 -4.10 -4.50 9.62
N TYR A 100 -5.36 -4.96 9.56
CA TYR A 100 -5.68 -6.30 9.03
C TYR A 100 -5.27 -6.48 7.56
N VAL A 101 -5.51 -5.49 6.71
CA VAL A 101 -5.09 -5.54 5.29
C VAL A 101 -3.57 -5.54 5.18
N GLN A 102 -2.88 -4.69 5.93
CA GLN A 102 -1.41 -4.64 5.98
C GLN A 102 -0.81 -5.99 6.40
N THR A 103 -1.29 -6.57 7.50
CA THR A 103 -0.84 -7.89 7.97
C THR A 103 -1.11 -8.98 6.93
N ARG A 104 -2.31 -8.99 6.33
CA ARG A 104 -2.68 -10.01 5.35
C ARG A 104 -1.96 -9.84 4.01
N LEU A 105 -1.53 -8.63 3.66
CA LEU A 105 -0.67 -8.40 2.50
C LEU A 105 0.71 -9.00 2.77
N GLY A 106 1.28 -8.77 3.96
CA GLY A 106 2.56 -9.36 4.38
C GLY A 106 2.57 -10.89 4.47
N ASP A 107 1.48 -11.51 4.92
CA ASP A 107 1.42 -12.96 5.17
C ASP A 107 1.21 -13.83 3.91
N ARG A 108 0.88 -13.26 2.74
CA ARG A 108 0.37 -14.01 1.58
C ARG A 108 1.39 -14.25 0.45
N PHE A 109 2.67 -14.14 0.75
CA PHE A 109 3.76 -14.17 -0.22
C PHE A 109 4.66 -15.41 -0.03
N ASP A 110 4.11 -16.61 -0.29
CA ASP A 110 4.87 -17.89 -0.31
C ASP A 110 5.54 -18.20 -1.68
N ILE A 111 5.39 -17.30 -2.66
CA ILE A 111 6.16 -17.15 -3.92
C ILE A 111 6.33 -15.64 -4.05
N ASP A 112 7.52 -15.05 -4.13
CA ASP A 112 7.71 -13.58 -4.15
C ASP A 112 6.90 -12.90 -5.27
N PRO A 113 5.69 -12.33 -5.03
CA PRO A 113 4.91 -11.74 -6.10
C PRO A 113 5.44 -10.36 -6.37
N GLY A 114 5.80 -10.12 -7.62
CA GLY A 114 6.64 -9.00 -7.99
C GLY A 114 8.10 -9.39 -8.19
N ALA A 115 8.47 -10.68 -8.20
CA ALA A 115 9.80 -11.12 -8.64
C ALA A 115 10.14 -10.63 -10.07
N ASP A 116 9.14 -10.56 -10.94
CA ASP A 116 9.24 -9.95 -12.28
C ASP A 116 9.52 -8.44 -12.22
N MET A 117 8.88 -7.73 -11.29
CA MET A 117 9.11 -6.30 -11.06
C MET A 117 10.47 -6.02 -10.42
N MET A 118 10.88 -6.85 -9.46
CA MET A 118 12.17 -6.75 -8.79
C MET A 118 13.31 -7.03 -9.77
N ALA A 119 13.18 -8.09 -10.58
CA ALA A 119 14.14 -8.36 -11.65
C ALA A 119 14.24 -7.20 -12.64
N ALA A 120 13.13 -6.51 -12.95
CA ALA A 120 13.15 -5.31 -13.78
C ALA A 120 14.00 -4.19 -13.15
N ALA A 121 13.79 -3.94 -11.85
CA ALA A 121 14.51 -2.92 -11.10
C ALA A 121 15.99 -3.27 -10.98
N ASP A 122 16.31 -4.49 -10.55
CA ASP A 122 17.67 -4.99 -10.38
C ASP A 122 18.45 -4.95 -11.71
N THR A 123 17.86 -5.46 -12.80
CA THR A 123 18.49 -5.46 -14.12
C THR A 123 18.73 -4.02 -14.62
N ALA A 124 17.76 -3.12 -14.42
CA ALA A 124 17.93 -1.72 -14.79
C ALA A 124 19.08 -1.07 -14.01
N GLU A 125 19.16 -1.29 -12.70
CA GLU A 125 20.22 -0.76 -11.85
C GLU A 125 21.60 -1.31 -12.23
N GLU A 126 21.72 -2.62 -12.45
CA GLU A 126 22.95 -3.27 -12.91
C GLU A 126 23.47 -2.70 -14.24
N LEU A 127 22.55 -2.33 -15.14
CA LEU A 127 22.88 -1.77 -16.45
C LEU A 127 23.01 -0.24 -16.44
N GLY A 128 22.76 0.42 -15.30
CA GLY A 128 22.77 1.88 -15.16
C GLY A 128 21.65 2.59 -15.92
N ILE A 129 20.50 1.92 -16.08
CA ILE A 129 19.29 2.45 -16.71
C ILE A 129 18.41 3.11 -15.65
N GLY A 130 17.73 4.20 -15.99
CA GLY A 130 16.83 4.88 -15.06
C GLY A 130 15.60 4.04 -14.72
N ILE A 131 15.13 4.10 -13.47
CA ILE A 131 13.93 3.39 -13.02
C ILE A 131 12.83 4.41 -12.72
N ALA A 132 11.62 4.15 -13.19
CA ALA A 132 10.43 4.93 -12.89
C ALA A 132 9.34 4.05 -12.27
N LEU A 133 8.95 4.34 -11.04
CA LEU A 133 7.84 3.69 -10.36
C LEU A 133 6.52 4.33 -10.83
N VAL A 134 5.67 3.56 -11.51
CA VAL A 134 4.48 4.10 -12.20
C VAL A 134 3.15 3.62 -11.61
N ASP A 135 3.17 2.99 -10.43
CA ASP A 135 1.94 2.70 -9.70
C ASP A 135 1.66 3.73 -8.60
N ARG A 136 0.39 3.85 -8.23
CA ARG A 136 -0.05 4.68 -7.13
C ARG A 136 0.11 3.93 -5.82
N ASP A 137 0.58 4.66 -4.82
CA ASP A 137 0.48 4.28 -3.42
C ASP A 137 -0.86 3.60 -3.08
N ILE A 138 -0.76 2.35 -2.60
CA ILE A 138 -1.91 1.52 -2.27
C ILE A 138 -2.77 2.13 -1.16
N GLN A 139 -2.15 2.89 -0.26
CA GLN A 139 -2.81 3.54 0.86
C GLN A 139 -3.82 4.56 0.33
N THR A 140 -3.43 5.37 -0.65
CA THR A 140 -4.34 6.32 -1.35
C THR A 140 -5.55 5.60 -1.97
N THR A 141 -5.33 4.43 -2.55
CA THR A 141 -6.41 3.62 -3.15
C THR A 141 -7.38 3.12 -2.08
N ILE A 142 -6.87 2.60 -0.95
CA ILE A 142 -7.69 2.14 0.18
C ILE A 142 -8.46 3.31 0.81
N GLN A 143 -7.82 4.46 0.99
CA GLN A 143 -8.44 5.67 1.51
C GLN A 143 -9.62 6.13 0.65
N ARG A 144 -9.42 6.19 -0.68
CA ARG A 144 -10.50 6.54 -1.62
C ARG A 144 -11.63 5.53 -1.58
N PHE A 145 -11.32 4.25 -1.50
CA PHE A 145 -12.33 3.19 -1.33
C PHE A 145 -13.12 3.41 -0.03
N TRP A 146 -12.45 3.69 1.08
CA TRP A 146 -13.07 3.92 2.38
C TRP A 146 -13.99 5.15 2.39
N THR A 147 -13.54 6.26 1.80
CA THR A 147 -14.31 7.51 1.75
C THR A 147 -15.57 7.38 0.90
N ARG A 148 -15.60 6.44 -0.04
CA ARG A 148 -16.79 6.15 -0.88
C ARG A 148 -17.85 5.30 -0.18
N LEU A 149 -17.51 4.61 0.91
CA LEU A 149 -18.45 3.75 1.63
C LEU A 149 -19.34 4.54 2.59
N THR A 150 -20.62 4.21 2.61
CA THR A 150 -21.55 4.66 3.64
C THR A 150 -21.21 4.01 5.00
N PRO A 151 -21.63 4.60 6.13
CA PRO A 151 -21.39 4.05 7.46
C PRO A 151 -21.84 2.59 7.64
N LEU A 152 -22.97 2.22 7.03
CA LEU A 152 -23.50 0.84 7.07
C LEU A 152 -22.64 -0.13 6.25
N GLU A 153 -22.13 0.30 5.10
CA GLU A 153 -21.25 -0.52 4.27
C GLU A 153 -19.89 -0.73 4.94
N LYS A 154 -19.35 0.29 5.61
CA LYS A 154 -18.14 0.17 6.43
C LYS A 154 -18.32 -0.90 7.52
N LEU A 155 -19.43 -0.87 8.25
CA LEU A 155 -19.73 -1.85 9.28
C LEU A 155 -19.89 -3.27 8.71
N LYS A 156 -20.60 -3.39 7.58
CA LYS A 156 -20.80 -4.67 6.89
C LYS A 156 -19.48 -5.26 6.38
N LEU A 157 -18.61 -4.43 5.80
CA LEU A 157 -17.30 -4.84 5.31
C LEU A 157 -16.45 -5.38 6.47
N VAL A 158 -16.36 -4.65 7.59
CA VAL A 158 -15.61 -5.13 8.75
C VAL A 158 -16.20 -6.43 9.30
N ALA A 159 -17.52 -6.52 9.46
CA ALA A 159 -18.16 -7.76 9.91
C ALA A 159 -17.81 -8.95 9.01
N GLN A 160 -17.79 -8.76 7.68
CA GLN A 160 -17.41 -9.81 6.73
C GLN A 160 -15.94 -10.22 6.84
N LEU A 161 -15.03 -9.26 7.00
CA LEU A 161 -13.60 -9.54 7.18
C LEU A 161 -13.32 -10.24 8.51
N SER A 162 -13.97 -9.81 9.60
CA SER A 162 -13.79 -10.44 10.90
C SER A 162 -14.30 -11.88 10.92
N LEU A 163 -15.41 -12.19 10.23
CA LEU A 163 -15.87 -13.58 10.04
C LEU A 163 -14.89 -14.43 9.24
N ALA A 164 -14.09 -13.83 8.35
CA ALA A 164 -13.07 -14.52 7.58
C ALA A 164 -11.77 -14.77 8.36
N ALA A 165 -11.56 -14.09 9.49
CA ALA A 165 -10.34 -14.18 10.31
C ALA A 165 -10.41 -15.27 11.41
N GLY A 166 -11.59 -15.81 11.73
CA GLY A 166 -11.74 -16.85 12.74
C GLY A 166 -13.19 -17.24 13.03
N PRO A 167 -13.44 -18.19 13.96
CA PRO A 167 -14.78 -18.65 14.28
C PRO A 167 -15.70 -17.48 14.71
N PRO A 168 -16.94 -17.39 14.17
CA PRO A 168 -17.85 -16.26 14.43
C PRO A 168 -18.09 -15.98 15.92
N ALA A 169 -18.10 -17.04 16.74
CA ALA A 169 -18.28 -16.94 18.17
C ALA A 169 -17.11 -16.26 18.88
N ILE A 170 -15.87 -16.50 18.45
CA ILE A 170 -14.65 -15.92 19.05
C ILE A 170 -14.55 -14.45 18.69
N VAL A 171 -14.79 -14.12 17.42
CA VAL A 171 -14.82 -12.75 16.91
C VAL A 171 -15.94 -11.92 17.56
N GLY A 172 -17.14 -12.51 17.68
CA GLY A 172 -18.26 -11.86 18.37
C GLY A 172 -17.97 -11.63 19.86
N ALA A 173 -17.34 -12.59 20.53
CA ALA A 173 -16.97 -12.47 21.94
C ALA A 173 -15.87 -11.42 22.18
N SER A 174 -14.86 -11.33 21.30
CA SER A 174 -13.76 -10.36 21.44
C SER A 174 -14.23 -8.92 21.16
N LEU A 175 -14.98 -8.69 20.08
CA LEU A 175 -15.56 -7.39 19.78
C LEU A 175 -16.57 -6.95 20.85
N GLY A 176 -17.45 -7.85 21.29
CA GLY A 176 -18.41 -7.57 22.35
C GLY A 176 -17.74 -7.27 23.70
N GLY A 177 -16.69 -8.02 24.05
CA GLY A 177 -15.91 -7.80 25.27
C GLY A 177 -15.19 -6.46 25.27
N MET A 178 -14.60 -6.07 24.13
CA MET A 178 -13.89 -4.79 23.99
C MET A 178 -14.85 -3.60 24.06
N LEU A 179 -16.02 -3.69 23.39
CA LEU A 179 -17.05 -2.66 23.46
C LEU A 179 -17.64 -2.52 24.87
N GLY A 180 -17.87 -3.66 25.54
CA GLY A 180 -18.37 -3.70 26.92
C GLY A 180 -17.40 -3.10 27.92
N LEU A 181 -16.11 -3.40 27.81
CA LEU A 181 -15.05 -2.80 28.64
C LEU A 181 -14.94 -1.29 28.41
N PHE A 182 -15.01 -0.84 27.15
CA PHE A 182 -14.94 0.58 26.80
C PHE A 182 -16.14 1.36 27.35
N LEU A 183 -17.37 0.86 27.14
CA LEU A 183 -18.59 1.48 27.67
C LEU A 183 -18.62 1.44 29.21
N GLY A 184 -18.18 0.35 29.82
CA GLY A 184 -18.08 0.22 31.27
C GLY A 184 -17.08 1.22 31.87
N PHE A 185 -15.91 1.37 31.24
CA PHE A 185 -14.90 2.35 31.64
C PHE A 185 -15.42 3.78 31.48
N ALA A 186 -16.00 4.12 30.32
CA ALA A 186 -16.57 5.45 30.08
C ALA A 186 -17.68 5.81 31.09
N ALA A 187 -18.57 4.86 31.41
CA ALA A 187 -19.61 5.05 32.42
C ALA A 187 -19.01 5.23 33.82
N ALA A 188 -18.00 4.45 34.19
CA ALA A 188 -17.31 4.58 35.48
C ALA A 188 -16.56 5.92 35.60
N SER A 189 -15.92 6.40 34.55
CA SER A 189 -15.23 7.70 34.53
C SER A 189 -16.21 8.88 34.65
N VAL A 190 -17.37 8.81 34.01
CA VAL A 190 -18.43 9.84 34.15
C VAL A 190 -18.99 9.83 35.56
N ALA A 191 -19.23 8.66 36.15
CA ALA A 191 -19.72 8.54 37.53
C ALA A 191 -18.69 8.96 38.59
N ALA A 192 -17.39 8.83 38.31
CA ALA A 192 -16.31 9.28 39.20
C ALA A 192 -16.01 10.79 39.08
N GLY A 193 -16.48 11.43 38.01
CA GLY A 193 -16.32 12.87 37.75
C GLY A 193 -17.48 13.75 38.22
N SER A 194 -18.54 13.16 38.79
CA SER A 194 -19.73 13.82 39.36
C SER A 194 -19.77 13.71 40.87
#